data_AF-D0LTL8-F1
#
_entry.id   AF-D0LTL8-F1
#
_cell.length_a   1.000
_cell.length_b   1.000
_cell.length_c   1.000
_cell.angle_alpha   90.00
_cell.angle_beta   90.00
_cell.angle_gamma   90.00
#
_symmetry.space_group_name_H-M   'P 1'
#
loop_
_entity.id
_entity.type
_entity.pdbx_description
1 polymer ?
#
loop_
_entity_poly.entity_id
_entity_poly.type
_entity_poly.pdbx_seq_one_letter_code
_entity_poly.pdbx_strand_id
1 'polypeptide(L)'
;MVPALPHRAVLGGGALMLLSAALAFSLAPGRADAQAEPPAQAAAADQSQQRHQQAPAPGPLRVAPAERELFDGFRMEGPMELETWFGDSATLRAQIDQFYDLSARMDELRRTISHAAAEVLTSLPRGARFCPDEVAVPFYRTHNAAQRFAGHGRELEGIYHDMRQLDALGESAGLTPDYRGKLHEAQAVYEQLLHDQAEIHAVLSRQVQREMQFRRCRLPALLRQGAVQVPGEMTVTGPLSAARVTFYIDNRDCDKDFQLFVGEAMLGRIPAGEQVAFQTEAGRHRVCLIDPRSDARCGDPGTVRVTHVYEGWSVTNHCR
;
A
#
# COMPACT_ATOMS: atom_id res chain seq x y z
N MET A 1 -12.73 -20.10 78.17
CA MET A 1 -14.04 -19.45 77.99
C MET A 1 -14.00 -18.70 76.68
N VAL A 2 -14.71 -19.22 75.69
CA VAL A 2 -14.76 -18.80 74.29
C VAL A 2 -16.22 -18.48 74.00
N PRO A 3 -16.57 -17.31 73.42
CA PRO A 3 -17.89 -17.15 72.83
C PRO A 3 -17.85 -17.50 71.35
N ALA A 4 -18.76 -18.42 70.99
CA ALA A 4 -19.08 -18.83 69.64
C ALA A 4 -19.86 -17.74 68.90
N LEU A 5 -19.58 -17.58 67.61
CA LEU A 5 -20.37 -16.78 66.66
C LEU A 5 -21.07 -17.71 65.66
N PRO A 6 -22.29 -17.36 65.19
CA PRO A 6 -23.16 -18.29 64.49
C PRO A 6 -22.84 -18.40 62.98
N HIS A 7 -23.00 -19.62 62.49
CA HIS A 7 -23.04 -19.99 61.08
C HIS A 7 -24.14 -19.24 60.33
N ARG A 8 -23.77 -18.58 59.21
CA ARG A 8 -24.70 -18.26 58.13
C ARG A 8 -24.35 -19.11 56.92
N ALA A 9 -25.24 -20.05 56.61
CA ALA A 9 -25.30 -20.76 55.35
C ALA A 9 -25.84 -19.80 54.28
N VAL A 10 -25.12 -19.68 53.15
CA VAL A 10 -25.65 -19.12 51.91
C VAL A 10 -25.42 -20.17 50.83
N LEU A 11 -26.49 -20.92 50.55
CA LEU A 11 -26.67 -21.66 49.32
C LEU A 11 -27.03 -20.66 48.23
N GLY A 12 -26.22 -20.58 47.19
CA GLY A 12 -26.49 -19.77 46.01
C GLY A 12 -25.84 -20.44 44.80
N GLY A 13 -26.62 -21.29 44.12
CA GLY A 13 -26.20 -21.95 42.89
C GLY A 13 -25.91 -20.92 41.79
N GLY A 14 -24.64 -20.79 41.45
CA GLY A 14 -24.20 -20.09 40.24
C GLY A 14 -24.32 -21.03 39.06
N ALA A 15 -25.35 -20.82 38.24
CA ALA A 15 -25.52 -21.45 36.95
C ALA A 15 -24.26 -21.23 36.09
N LEU A 16 -23.64 -22.32 35.66
CA LEU A 16 -22.68 -22.33 34.56
C LEU A 16 -23.41 -21.87 33.28
N MET A 17 -23.34 -20.59 32.95
CA MET A 17 -23.58 -20.14 31.58
C MET A 17 -22.38 -20.56 30.72
N LEU A 18 -22.57 -21.65 29.99
CA LEU A 18 -21.82 -21.97 28.79
C LEU A 18 -22.01 -20.82 27.78
N LEU A 19 -21.06 -19.88 27.76
CA LEU A 19 -20.88 -18.94 26.66
C LEU A 19 -20.36 -19.73 25.44
N SER A 20 -21.30 -20.31 24.70
CA SER A 20 -21.11 -20.68 23.31
C SER A 20 -20.94 -19.38 22.51
N ALA A 21 -19.69 -18.93 22.36
CA ALA A 21 -19.33 -17.92 21.36
C ALA A 21 -19.43 -18.58 19.97
N ALA A 22 -20.66 -18.72 19.48
CA ALA A 22 -20.91 -18.88 18.07
C ALA A 22 -20.55 -17.54 17.41
N LEU A 23 -19.42 -17.52 16.70
CA LEU A 23 -19.15 -16.54 15.65
C LEU A 23 -20.26 -16.71 14.59
N ALA A 24 -21.37 -16.01 14.80
CA ALA A 24 -22.32 -15.72 13.76
C ALA A 24 -21.62 -14.73 12.82
N PHE A 25 -21.06 -15.27 11.74
CA PHE A 25 -20.77 -14.52 10.53
C PHE A 25 -22.09 -13.82 10.14
N SER A 26 -22.15 -12.51 10.31
CA SER A 26 -23.28 -11.70 9.83
C SER A 26 -23.29 -11.72 8.31
N LEU A 27 -23.96 -12.72 7.75
CA LEU A 27 -24.59 -12.62 6.43
C LEU A 27 -25.61 -11.48 6.54
N ALA A 28 -25.30 -10.34 5.93
CA ALA A 28 -26.27 -9.27 5.74
C ALA A 28 -27.49 -9.84 4.98
N PRO A 29 -28.72 -9.50 5.38
CA PRO A 29 -29.91 -9.94 4.66
C PRO A 29 -29.93 -9.28 3.29
N GLY A 30 -29.85 -10.12 2.26
CA GLY A 30 -30.15 -9.72 0.89
C GLY A 30 -31.54 -9.10 0.83
N ARG A 31 -31.61 -7.90 0.26
CA ARG A 31 -32.85 -7.31 -0.23
C ARG A 31 -33.45 -8.26 -1.27
N ALA A 32 -34.47 -8.99 -0.86
CA ALA A 32 -35.45 -9.56 -1.76
C ALA A 32 -36.56 -8.51 -1.93
N ASP A 33 -36.68 -7.95 -3.13
CA ASP A 33 -37.96 -7.59 -3.72
C ASP A 33 -37.83 -7.59 -5.25
N ALA A 34 -38.35 -8.68 -5.81
CA ALA A 34 -39.10 -8.82 -7.06
C ALA A 34 -38.87 -7.82 -8.21
N GLN A 35 -38.40 -8.36 -9.35
CA GLN A 35 -39.19 -8.34 -10.58
C GLN A 35 -38.78 -9.51 -11.49
N ALA A 36 -39.75 -10.38 -11.76
CA ALA A 36 -39.65 -11.46 -12.72
C ALA A 36 -39.99 -10.92 -14.13
N GLU A 37 -39.07 -11.08 -15.07
CA GLU A 37 -39.29 -11.00 -16.52
C GLU A 37 -38.38 -12.02 -17.25
N PRO A 38 -38.75 -12.45 -18.47
CA PRO A 38 -38.60 -13.83 -18.95
C PRO A 38 -37.23 -14.15 -19.59
N PRO A 39 -36.86 -15.45 -19.71
CA PRO A 39 -35.62 -15.85 -20.36
C PRO A 39 -35.83 -16.03 -21.87
N ALA A 40 -35.39 -15.05 -22.67
CA ALA A 40 -35.21 -15.25 -24.12
C ALA A 40 -34.27 -14.20 -24.72
N GLN A 41 -32.97 -14.22 -24.38
CA GLN A 41 -31.94 -13.45 -25.08
C GLN A 41 -30.49 -13.90 -24.73
N ALA A 42 -30.25 -15.21 -24.61
CA ALA A 42 -28.92 -15.76 -24.28
C ALA A 42 -28.09 -16.21 -25.51
N ALA A 43 -28.44 -15.80 -26.73
CA ALA A 43 -27.74 -16.22 -27.95
C ALA A 43 -27.12 -15.08 -28.79
N ALA A 44 -27.15 -13.83 -28.31
CA ALA A 44 -26.66 -12.67 -29.08
C ALA A 44 -25.39 -12.00 -28.52
N ALA A 45 -24.91 -12.38 -27.33
CA ALA A 45 -23.78 -11.72 -26.68
C ALA A 45 -22.40 -12.21 -27.16
N ASP A 46 -22.33 -13.34 -27.88
CA ASP A 46 -21.06 -13.92 -28.34
C ASP A 46 -20.58 -13.37 -29.70
N GLN A 47 -21.45 -12.67 -30.45
CA GLN A 47 -21.08 -12.11 -31.77
C GLN A 47 -20.45 -10.70 -31.71
N SER A 48 -20.62 -9.95 -30.62
CA SER A 48 -20.05 -8.61 -30.46
C SER A 48 -18.56 -8.62 -30.10
N GLN A 49 -18.06 -9.70 -29.47
CA GLN A 49 -16.63 -9.86 -29.16
C GLN A 49 -15.80 -10.29 -30.39
N GLN A 50 -16.36 -11.03 -31.35
CA GLN A 50 -15.65 -11.40 -32.57
C GLN A 50 -15.52 -10.25 -33.59
N ARG A 51 -16.39 -9.23 -33.56
CA ARG A 51 -16.29 -8.09 -34.50
C ARG A 51 -15.18 -7.08 -34.20
N HIS A 52 -14.61 -7.08 -32.99
CA HIS A 52 -13.54 -6.14 -32.62
C HIS A 52 -12.12 -6.66 -32.86
N GLN A 53 -11.97 -7.91 -33.35
CA GLN A 53 -10.65 -8.51 -33.64
C GLN A 53 -10.23 -8.48 -35.12
N GLN A 54 -11.05 -7.88 -36.01
CA GLN A 54 -10.70 -7.66 -37.41
C GLN A 54 -10.57 -6.16 -37.72
N ALA A 55 -9.69 -5.48 -36.99
CA ALA A 55 -9.10 -4.25 -37.51
C ALA A 55 -7.95 -4.66 -38.46
N PRO A 56 -7.97 -4.29 -39.75
CA PRO A 56 -6.84 -4.53 -40.63
C PRO A 56 -5.60 -3.84 -40.06
N ALA A 57 -4.47 -4.55 -40.05
CA ALA A 57 -3.19 -3.98 -39.65
C ALA A 57 -2.97 -2.65 -40.41
N PRO A 58 -2.59 -1.55 -39.73
CA PRO A 58 -2.25 -0.32 -40.41
C PRO A 58 -1.10 -0.62 -41.37
N GLY A 59 -1.38 -0.52 -42.67
CA GLY A 59 -0.35 -0.61 -43.68
C GLY A 59 0.74 0.42 -43.38
N PRO A 60 2.00 0.18 -43.76
CA PRO A 60 3.07 1.14 -43.57
C PRO A 60 2.66 2.45 -44.24
N LEU A 61 2.47 3.50 -43.43
CA LEU A 61 2.32 4.87 -43.90
C LEU A 61 3.56 5.19 -44.73
N ARG A 62 3.43 5.11 -46.05
CA ARG A 62 4.40 5.65 -46.99
C ARG A 62 4.39 7.17 -46.79
N VAL A 63 5.30 7.63 -45.94
CA VAL A 63 5.68 9.04 -45.88
C VAL A 63 6.24 9.37 -47.26
N ALA A 64 5.50 10.17 -48.02
CA ALA A 64 6.02 10.74 -49.25
C ALA A 64 7.29 11.54 -48.90
N PRO A 65 8.39 11.41 -49.65
CA PRO A 65 9.54 12.28 -49.46
C PRO A 65 9.09 13.71 -49.80
N ALA A 66 8.88 14.52 -48.77
CA ALA A 66 8.62 15.94 -48.92
C ALA A 66 9.86 16.59 -49.53
N GLU A 67 9.65 17.22 -50.69
CA GLU A 67 10.60 18.10 -51.36
C GLU A 67 11.09 19.16 -50.35
N ARG A 68 12.34 18.99 -49.92
CA ARG A 68 13.03 19.83 -48.93
C ARG A 68 13.83 20.93 -49.60
N GLU A 69 13.28 21.68 -50.56
CA GLU A 69 14.02 22.78 -51.15
C GLU A 69 13.06 23.90 -51.58
N LEU A 70 12.58 24.75 -50.66
CA LEU A 70 12.17 26.13 -51.02
C LEU A 70 11.86 27.12 -49.88
N PHE A 71 12.30 26.89 -48.63
CA PHE A 71 12.10 27.88 -47.55
C PHE A 71 13.37 28.11 -46.74
N ASP A 72 14.40 28.60 -47.42
CA ASP A 72 15.65 29.06 -46.81
C ASP A 72 15.52 30.55 -46.43
N GLY A 73 14.83 30.83 -45.31
CA GLY A 73 14.63 32.23 -44.89
C GLY A 73 13.91 32.47 -43.57
N PHE A 74 13.22 31.47 -43.01
CA PHE A 74 12.68 31.56 -41.66
C PHE A 74 13.53 30.70 -40.73
N ARG A 75 14.20 31.33 -39.74
CA ARG A 75 14.69 30.59 -38.58
C ARG A 75 13.45 30.00 -37.91
N MET A 76 13.14 28.75 -38.23
CA MET A 76 12.20 27.94 -37.46
C MET A 76 12.83 27.85 -36.07
N GLU A 77 12.34 28.65 -35.14
CA GLU A 77 12.41 28.32 -33.72
C GLU A 77 12.01 26.84 -33.59
N GLY A 78 12.68 26.10 -32.71
CA GLY A 78 12.61 24.64 -32.63
C GLY A 78 11.18 24.08 -32.66
N PRO A 79 11.01 22.75 -32.89
CA PRO A 79 9.69 22.14 -33.00
C PRO A 79 8.78 22.69 -31.91
N MET A 80 7.64 23.29 -32.31
CA MET A 80 6.69 23.90 -31.40
C MET A 80 6.20 22.82 -30.45
N GLU A 81 6.80 22.76 -29.26
CA GLU A 81 6.29 21.96 -28.16
C GLU A 81 5.00 22.66 -27.74
N LEU A 82 3.87 22.05 -28.10
CA LEU A 82 2.58 22.42 -27.53
C LEU A 82 2.70 22.17 -26.02
N GLU A 83 3.01 23.21 -25.26
CA GLU A 83 2.78 23.21 -23.82
C GLU A 83 1.32 22.83 -23.63
N THR A 84 1.09 21.66 -23.05
CA THR A 84 -0.25 21.19 -22.70
C THR A 84 -0.79 22.10 -21.62
N TRP A 85 -1.50 23.15 -22.06
CA TRP A 85 -2.17 24.13 -21.20
C TRP A 85 -3.25 23.51 -20.32
N PHE A 86 -3.73 22.33 -20.72
CA PHE A 86 -4.60 21.47 -19.94
C PHE A 86 -3.67 20.44 -19.31
N GLY A 87 -3.63 20.40 -17.98
CA GLY A 87 -2.57 19.69 -17.28
C GLY A 87 -2.58 18.17 -17.46
N ASP A 88 -1.82 17.50 -16.61
CA ASP A 88 -1.41 16.11 -16.78
C ASP A 88 -2.52 15.08 -16.45
N SER A 89 -3.63 15.18 -17.17
CA SER A 89 -4.76 14.24 -17.13
C SER A 89 -4.36 12.82 -17.51
N ALA A 90 -3.27 12.64 -18.28
CA ALA A 90 -2.70 11.34 -18.60
C ALA A 90 -2.07 10.69 -17.35
N THR A 91 -1.31 11.45 -16.57
CA THR A 91 -0.79 10.98 -15.28
C THR A 91 -1.93 10.71 -14.30
N LEU A 92 -2.92 11.59 -14.16
CA LEU A 92 -4.06 11.32 -13.28
C LEU A 92 -4.81 10.03 -13.68
N ARG A 93 -4.99 9.80 -14.99
CA ARG A 93 -5.57 8.55 -15.50
C ARG A 93 -4.74 7.33 -15.10
N ALA A 94 -3.42 7.39 -15.28
CA ALA A 94 -2.52 6.30 -14.90
C ALA A 94 -2.56 6.01 -13.38
N GLN A 95 -2.65 7.05 -12.55
CA GLN A 95 -2.79 6.92 -11.10
C GLN A 95 -4.12 6.25 -10.71
N ILE A 96 -5.23 6.62 -11.38
CA ILE A 96 -6.53 5.95 -11.18
C ILE A 96 -6.43 4.47 -11.54
N ASP A 97 -5.85 4.12 -12.70
CA ASP A 97 -5.71 2.73 -13.11
C ASP A 97 -4.82 1.94 -12.11
N GLN A 98 -3.70 2.52 -11.67
CA GLN A 98 -2.82 1.91 -10.66
C GLN A 98 -3.51 1.72 -9.31
N PHE A 99 -4.35 2.67 -8.88
CA PHE A 99 -5.13 2.58 -7.64
C PHE A 99 -6.05 1.35 -7.63
N TYR A 100 -6.82 1.15 -8.71
CA TYR A 100 -7.75 0.03 -8.82
C TYR A 100 -7.04 -1.33 -9.01
N ASP A 101 -5.92 -1.35 -9.72
CA ASP A 101 -5.08 -2.55 -9.81
C ASP A 101 -4.55 -2.95 -8.42
N LEU A 102 -4.12 -1.97 -7.62
CA LEU A 102 -3.59 -2.21 -6.28
C LEU A 102 -4.69 -2.62 -5.30
N SER A 103 -5.88 -2.01 -5.38
CA SER A 103 -7.04 -2.40 -4.56
C SER A 103 -7.45 -3.85 -4.83
N ALA A 104 -7.49 -4.27 -6.10
CA ALA A 104 -7.79 -5.66 -6.47
C ALA A 104 -6.76 -6.65 -5.90
N ARG A 105 -5.47 -6.29 -5.89
CA ARG A 105 -4.42 -7.10 -5.26
C ARG A 105 -4.58 -7.18 -3.74
N MET A 106 -4.97 -6.09 -3.09
CA MET A 106 -5.29 -6.09 -1.65
C MET A 106 -6.48 -7.00 -1.33
N ASP A 107 -7.53 -6.99 -2.15
CA ASP A 107 -8.68 -7.89 -1.99
C ASP A 107 -8.32 -9.38 -2.10
N GLU A 108 -7.43 -9.73 -3.02
CA GLU A 108 -6.90 -11.10 -3.13
C GLU A 108 -6.07 -11.48 -1.88
N LEU A 109 -5.21 -10.57 -1.40
CA LEU A 109 -4.45 -10.79 -0.17
C LEU A 109 -5.36 -10.92 1.05
N ARG A 110 -6.44 -10.13 1.16
CA ARG A 110 -7.44 -10.26 2.23
C ARG A 110 -8.03 -11.66 2.27
N ARG A 111 -8.46 -12.20 1.11
CA ARG A 111 -8.97 -13.57 1.01
C ARG A 111 -7.91 -14.61 1.40
N THR A 112 -6.68 -14.43 0.95
CA THR A 112 -5.54 -15.28 1.29
C THR A 112 -5.28 -15.29 2.81
N ILE A 113 -5.29 -14.12 3.45
CA ILE A 113 -5.09 -13.98 4.89
C ILE A 113 -6.21 -14.69 5.65
N SER A 114 -7.47 -14.48 5.28
CA SER A 114 -8.62 -15.12 5.93
C SER A 114 -8.56 -16.64 5.85
N HIS A 115 -8.25 -17.20 4.66
CA HIS A 115 -8.09 -18.65 4.49
C HIS A 115 -6.93 -19.20 5.33
N ALA A 116 -5.75 -18.60 5.23
CA ALA A 116 -4.58 -19.06 5.97
C ALA A 116 -4.76 -18.92 7.48
N ALA A 117 -5.42 -17.84 7.96
CA ALA A 117 -5.72 -17.67 9.38
C ALA A 117 -6.69 -18.75 9.89
N ALA A 118 -7.70 -19.12 9.10
CA ALA A 118 -8.58 -20.23 9.43
C ALA A 118 -7.81 -21.56 9.51
N GLU A 119 -6.90 -21.82 8.56
CA GLU A 119 -6.01 -23.00 8.59
C GLU A 119 -5.14 -23.03 9.86
N VAL A 120 -4.59 -21.89 10.29
CA VAL A 120 -3.85 -21.80 11.56
C VAL A 120 -4.75 -22.22 12.73
N LEU A 121 -5.94 -21.65 12.83
CA LEU A 121 -6.84 -21.90 13.96
C LEU A 121 -7.36 -23.34 13.98
N THR A 122 -7.61 -23.97 12.82
CA THR A 122 -8.02 -25.37 12.74
C THR A 122 -6.88 -26.35 13.00
N SER A 123 -5.64 -25.97 12.71
CA SER A 123 -4.43 -26.77 13.00
C SER A 123 -4.05 -26.78 14.49
N LEU A 124 -4.67 -25.94 15.32
CA LEU A 124 -4.43 -25.90 16.77
C LEU A 124 -5.41 -26.86 17.49
N PRO A 125 -4.96 -28.06 17.94
CA PRO A 125 -5.85 -29.04 18.56
C PRO A 125 -6.47 -28.49 19.84
N ARG A 126 -7.77 -28.71 20.04
CA ARG A 126 -8.47 -28.27 21.26
C ARG A 126 -7.87 -28.96 22.48
N GLY A 127 -7.47 -28.18 23.50
CA GLY A 127 -6.96 -28.69 24.78
C GLY A 127 -5.45 -28.92 24.90
N ALA A 128 -4.69 -29.00 23.81
CA ALA A 128 -3.23 -29.15 23.88
C ALA A 128 -2.53 -27.89 24.42
N ARG A 129 -1.55 -28.01 25.31
CA ARG A 129 -0.77 -26.83 25.78
C ARG A 129 0.49 -26.56 24.97
N PHE A 130 0.79 -27.44 24.01
CA PHE A 130 2.01 -27.39 23.21
C PHE A 130 1.69 -26.93 21.79
N CYS A 131 2.67 -26.29 21.17
CA CYS A 131 2.58 -25.83 19.79
C CYS A 131 2.81 -26.99 18.82
N PRO A 132 1.85 -27.33 17.94
CA PRO A 132 2.05 -28.34 16.90
C PRO A 132 3.02 -27.82 15.81
N ASP A 133 3.83 -28.71 15.22
CA ASP A 133 4.78 -28.33 14.17
C ASP A 133 4.05 -28.02 12.84
N GLU A 134 2.87 -28.61 12.64
CA GLU A 134 2.04 -28.45 11.45
C GLU A 134 1.53 -27.01 11.27
N VAL A 135 1.50 -26.20 12.35
CA VAL A 135 1.06 -24.80 12.29
C VAL A 135 2.07 -23.88 11.61
N ALA A 136 3.33 -24.32 11.42
CA ALA A 136 4.39 -23.47 10.92
C ALA A 136 4.10 -22.91 9.51
N VAL A 137 3.65 -23.77 8.59
CA VAL A 137 3.34 -23.39 7.20
C VAL A 137 2.16 -22.41 7.10
N PRO A 138 0.95 -22.73 7.63
CA PRO A 138 -0.18 -21.83 7.51
C PRO A 138 0.10 -20.49 8.23
N PHE A 139 0.80 -20.52 9.37
CA PHE A 139 1.17 -19.29 10.07
C PHE A 139 2.14 -18.42 9.26
N TYR A 140 3.14 -19.04 8.63
CA TYR A 140 4.07 -18.35 7.74
C TYR A 140 3.34 -17.67 6.57
N ARG A 141 2.42 -18.38 5.90
CA ARG A 141 1.60 -17.82 4.80
C ARG A 141 0.73 -16.65 5.27
N THR A 142 0.02 -16.82 6.38
CA THR A 142 -0.80 -15.73 6.96
C THR A 142 0.06 -14.50 7.25
N HIS A 143 1.23 -14.68 7.87
CA HIS A 143 2.11 -13.58 8.22
C HIS A 143 2.68 -12.88 6.99
N ASN A 144 3.13 -13.63 5.97
CA ASN A 144 3.67 -13.06 4.74
C ASN A 144 2.59 -12.29 3.95
N ALA A 145 1.40 -12.88 3.80
CA ALA A 145 0.29 -12.22 3.13
C ALA A 145 -0.12 -10.92 3.85
N ALA A 146 -0.13 -10.92 5.19
CA ALA A 146 -0.40 -9.72 5.99
C ALA A 146 0.67 -8.63 5.83
N GLN A 147 1.95 -9.01 5.77
CA GLN A 147 3.06 -8.08 5.50
C GLN A 147 2.90 -7.42 4.12
N ARG A 148 2.58 -8.21 3.09
CA ARG A 148 2.33 -7.72 1.73
C ARG A 148 1.10 -6.81 1.67
N PHE A 149 0.02 -7.18 2.35
CA PHE A 149 -1.19 -6.37 2.44
C PHE A 149 -0.90 -5.00 3.07
N ALA A 150 -0.15 -4.97 4.18
CA ALA A 150 0.27 -3.72 4.80
C ALA A 150 1.24 -2.89 3.93
N GLY A 151 2.08 -3.55 3.13
CA GLY A 151 2.93 -2.90 2.13
C GLY A 151 2.11 -2.19 1.05
N HIS A 152 1.16 -2.91 0.44
CA HIS A 152 0.27 -2.34 -0.57
C HIS A 152 -0.64 -1.24 0.00
N GLY A 153 -1.07 -1.34 1.27
CA GLY A 153 -1.84 -0.26 1.91
C GLY A 153 -1.09 1.07 1.96
N ARG A 154 0.24 1.05 2.21
CA ARG A 154 1.07 2.28 2.19
C ARG A 154 1.26 2.84 0.78
N GLU A 155 1.43 1.96 -0.20
CA GLU A 155 1.55 2.34 -1.61
C GLU A 155 0.24 2.97 -2.12
N LEU A 156 -0.90 2.37 -1.76
CA LEU A 156 -2.24 2.87 -2.06
C LEU A 156 -2.48 4.26 -1.46
N GLU A 157 -2.06 4.48 -0.21
CA GLU A 157 -2.17 5.79 0.45
C GLU A 157 -1.39 6.88 -0.31
N GLY A 158 -0.19 6.55 -0.82
CA GLY A 158 0.59 7.47 -1.65
C GLY A 158 -0.13 7.82 -2.96
N ILE A 159 -0.57 6.81 -3.70
CA ILE A 159 -1.31 6.98 -4.97
C ILE A 159 -2.58 7.82 -4.75
N TYR A 160 -3.35 7.50 -3.70
CA TYR A 160 -4.58 8.22 -3.39
C TYR A 160 -4.32 9.70 -3.06
N HIS A 161 -3.25 9.99 -2.31
CA HIS A 161 -2.85 11.37 -2.03
C HIS A 161 -2.49 12.13 -3.32
N ASP A 162 -1.73 11.50 -4.21
CA ASP A 162 -1.33 12.11 -5.49
C ASP A 162 -2.55 12.35 -6.39
N MET A 163 -3.50 11.41 -6.46
CA MET A 163 -4.78 11.58 -7.14
C MET A 163 -5.55 12.79 -6.61
N ARG A 164 -5.66 12.92 -5.27
CA ARG A 164 -6.35 14.05 -4.62
C ARG A 164 -5.66 15.38 -4.90
N GLN A 165 -4.33 15.39 -4.94
CA GLN A 165 -3.56 16.58 -5.27
C GLN A 165 -3.78 17.02 -6.73
N LEU A 166 -3.72 16.09 -7.68
CA LEU A 166 -3.98 16.36 -9.10
C LEU A 166 -5.43 16.81 -9.33
N ASP A 167 -6.41 16.17 -8.67
CA ASP A 167 -7.81 16.60 -8.73
C ASP A 167 -8.00 18.03 -8.20
N ALA A 168 -7.33 18.39 -7.10
CA ALA A 168 -7.38 19.74 -6.54
C ALA A 168 -6.75 20.81 -7.46
N LEU A 169 -5.84 20.42 -8.36
CA LEU A 169 -5.27 21.28 -9.41
C LEU A 169 -6.18 21.42 -10.64
N GLY A 170 -7.31 20.71 -10.68
CA GLY A 170 -8.27 20.75 -11.78
C GLY A 170 -7.99 19.76 -12.91
N GLU A 171 -7.04 18.83 -12.71
CA GLU A 171 -6.65 17.86 -13.74
C GLU A 171 -7.78 16.91 -14.16
N SER A 172 -8.77 16.74 -13.28
CA SER A 172 -9.97 15.94 -13.56
C SER A 172 -10.86 16.53 -14.66
N ALA A 173 -10.68 17.82 -15.02
CA ALA A 173 -11.39 18.45 -16.14
C ALA A 173 -11.03 17.80 -17.49
N GLY A 174 -9.79 17.33 -17.64
CA GLY A 174 -9.30 16.65 -18.85
C GLY A 174 -9.71 15.17 -18.96
N LEU A 175 -10.27 14.58 -17.89
CA LEU A 175 -10.67 13.17 -17.89
C LEU A 175 -11.97 12.93 -18.68
N THR A 176 -12.18 11.69 -19.13
CA THR A 176 -13.48 11.26 -19.66
C THR A 176 -14.52 11.15 -18.53
N PRO A 177 -15.83 11.19 -18.82
CA PRO A 177 -16.86 11.00 -17.80
C PRO A 177 -16.72 9.72 -16.97
N ASP A 178 -16.29 8.61 -17.60
CA ASP A 178 -16.04 7.33 -16.93
C ASP A 178 -14.95 7.45 -15.85
N TYR A 179 -13.80 8.04 -16.21
CA TYR A 179 -12.69 8.22 -15.28
C TYR A 179 -12.99 9.21 -14.15
N ARG A 180 -13.81 10.25 -14.41
CA ARG A 180 -14.31 11.11 -13.32
C ARG A 180 -15.19 10.33 -12.34
N GLY A 181 -16.04 9.42 -12.83
CA GLY A 181 -16.82 8.52 -11.99
C GLY A 181 -15.93 7.67 -11.08
N LYS A 182 -14.89 7.04 -11.66
CA LYS A 182 -13.90 6.26 -10.92
C LYS A 182 -13.15 7.09 -9.87
N LEU A 183 -12.74 8.30 -10.23
CA LEU A 183 -12.05 9.21 -9.29
C LEU A 183 -12.93 9.55 -8.08
N HIS A 184 -14.22 9.79 -8.29
CA HIS A 184 -15.17 10.01 -7.20
C HIS A 184 -15.40 8.76 -6.33
N GLU A 185 -15.50 7.58 -6.96
CA GLU A 185 -15.68 6.31 -6.25
C GLU A 185 -14.44 5.90 -5.45
N ALA A 186 -13.23 6.25 -5.92
CA ALA A 186 -11.96 5.90 -5.28
C ALA A 186 -11.90 6.30 -3.80
N GLN A 187 -12.57 7.38 -3.39
CA GLN A 187 -12.66 7.76 -1.97
C GLN A 187 -13.35 6.68 -1.13
N ALA A 188 -14.51 6.19 -1.57
CA ALA A 188 -15.26 5.17 -0.82
C ALA A 188 -14.49 3.85 -0.77
N VAL A 189 -13.82 3.48 -1.88
CA VAL A 189 -12.95 2.30 -1.94
C VAL A 189 -11.78 2.44 -0.95
N TYR A 190 -11.14 3.61 -0.91
CA TYR A 190 -10.03 3.89 0.01
C TYR A 190 -10.48 3.79 1.48
N GLU A 191 -11.60 4.40 1.85
CA GLU A 191 -12.15 4.33 3.21
C GLU A 191 -12.48 2.89 3.63
N GLN A 192 -13.05 2.09 2.72
CA GLN A 192 -13.30 0.67 2.97
C GLN A 192 -11.98 -0.11 3.18
N LEU A 193 -10.94 0.14 2.38
CA LEU A 193 -9.66 -0.55 2.51
C LEU A 193 -8.95 -0.21 3.83
N LEU A 194 -9.08 1.01 4.34
CA LEU A 194 -8.59 1.37 5.68
C LEU A 194 -9.31 0.58 6.78
N HIS A 195 -10.62 0.39 6.64
CA HIS A 195 -11.40 -0.44 7.56
C HIS A 195 -10.93 -1.90 7.53
N ASP A 196 -10.79 -2.48 6.33
CA ASP A 196 -10.33 -3.85 6.13
C ASP A 196 -8.92 -4.06 6.72
N GLN A 197 -8.03 -3.09 6.57
CA GLN A 197 -6.68 -3.13 7.16
C GLN A 197 -6.74 -3.20 8.69
N ALA A 198 -7.59 -2.38 9.31
CA ALA A 198 -7.79 -2.40 10.75
C ALA A 198 -8.40 -3.73 11.22
N GLU A 199 -9.33 -4.30 10.47
CA GLU A 199 -9.96 -5.59 10.76
C GLU A 199 -8.94 -6.73 10.68
N ILE A 200 -8.17 -6.83 9.58
CA ILE A 200 -7.11 -7.83 9.42
C ILE A 200 -6.12 -7.76 10.58
N HIS A 201 -5.66 -6.55 10.93
CA HIS A 201 -4.75 -6.39 12.06
C HIS A 201 -5.38 -6.85 13.39
N ALA A 202 -6.66 -6.56 13.61
CA ALA A 202 -7.39 -7.00 14.80
C ALA A 202 -7.54 -8.54 14.83
N VAL A 203 -7.90 -9.18 13.73
CA VAL A 203 -8.03 -10.65 13.62
C VAL A 203 -6.69 -11.32 13.92
N LEU A 204 -5.61 -10.86 13.28
CA LEU A 204 -4.28 -11.45 13.46
C LEU A 204 -3.76 -11.27 14.89
N SER A 205 -3.87 -10.06 15.46
CA SER A 205 -3.34 -9.77 16.80
C SER A 205 -4.20 -10.35 17.92
N ARG A 206 -5.53 -10.34 17.79
CA ARG A 206 -6.45 -10.75 18.87
C ARG A 206 -6.85 -12.21 18.80
N GLN A 207 -6.90 -12.83 17.63
CA GLN A 207 -7.31 -14.23 17.49
C GLN A 207 -6.09 -15.12 17.28
N VAL A 208 -5.40 -14.97 16.14
CA VAL A 208 -4.31 -15.87 15.76
C VAL A 208 -3.14 -15.80 16.76
N GLN A 209 -2.60 -14.60 16.99
CA GLN A 209 -1.44 -14.44 17.87
C GLN A 209 -1.76 -14.81 19.32
N ARG A 210 -2.94 -14.46 19.84
CA ARG A 210 -3.32 -14.81 21.21
C ARG A 210 -3.46 -16.32 21.39
N GLU A 211 -4.10 -17.01 20.45
CA GLU A 211 -4.22 -18.47 20.50
C GLU A 211 -2.83 -19.12 20.42
N MET A 212 -1.96 -18.67 19.52
CA MET A 212 -0.58 -19.18 19.44
C MET A 212 0.23 -18.93 20.71
N GLN A 213 0.12 -17.74 21.31
CA GLN A 213 0.77 -17.41 22.58
C GLN A 213 0.24 -18.26 23.73
N PHE A 214 -1.07 -18.49 23.80
CA PHE A 214 -1.70 -19.37 24.80
C PHE A 214 -1.15 -20.81 24.71
N ARG A 215 -0.86 -21.29 23.49
CA ARG A 215 -0.23 -22.59 23.22
C ARG A 215 1.30 -22.57 23.33
N ARG A 216 1.88 -21.46 23.81
CA ARG A 216 3.32 -21.27 23.99
C ARG A 216 4.14 -21.46 22.70
N CYS A 217 3.53 -21.18 21.56
CA CYS A 217 4.24 -21.17 20.28
C CYS A 217 5.32 -20.09 20.27
N ARG A 218 6.53 -20.45 19.84
CA ARG A 218 7.60 -19.47 19.59
C ARG A 218 7.46 -18.93 18.16
N LEU A 219 6.69 -17.86 17.99
CA LEU A 219 6.35 -17.31 16.67
C LEU A 219 7.57 -17.11 15.75
N PRO A 220 8.72 -16.57 16.20
CA PRO A 220 9.90 -16.42 15.33
C PRO A 220 10.48 -17.75 14.85
N ALA A 221 10.36 -18.83 15.64
CA ALA A 221 10.83 -20.15 15.22
C ALA A 221 9.91 -20.74 14.15
N LEU A 222 8.60 -20.60 14.31
CA LEU A 222 7.61 -21.04 13.33
C LEU A 222 7.74 -20.31 12.00
N LEU A 223 8.00 -18.99 12.01
CA LEU A 223 8.24 -18.25 10.77
C LEU A 223 9.45 -18.79 10.00
N ARG A 224 10.55 -19.09 10.70
CA ARG A 224 11.73 -19.69 10.07
C ARG A 224 11.44 -21.09 9.52
N GLN A 225 10.71 -21.91 10.28
CA GLN A 225 10.35 -23.27 9.87
C GLN A 225 9.41 -23.26 8.65
N GLY A 226 8.38 -22.42 8.65
CA GLY A 226 7.46 -22.27 7.52
C GLY A 226 8.17 -21.74 6.26
N ALA A 227 9.10 -20.80 6.42
CA ALA A 227 9.89 -20.27 5.29
C ALA A 227 10.73 -21.35 4.60
N VAL A 228 11.25 -22.34 5.34
CA VAL A 228 12.00 -23.47 4.76
C VAL A 228 11.08 -24.42 4.00
N GLN A 229 9.83 -24.56 4.43
CA GLN A 229 8.87 -25.54 3.86
C GLN A 229 8.09 -25.03 2.64
N VAL A 230 8.07 -23.72 2.39
CA VAL A 230 7.42 -23.13 1.21
C VAL A 230 8.46 -22.50 0.27
N PRO A 231 9.29 -23.32 -0.41
CA PRO A 231 10.26 -22.81 -1.37
C PRO A 231 9.55 -22.27 -2.62
N GLY A 232 9.92 -21.08 -3.06
CA GLY A 232 9.42 -20.47 -4.29
C GLY A 232 8.31 -19.44 -4.09
N GLU A 233 7.66 -19.41 -2.92
CA GLU A 233 6.95 -18.21 -2.49
C GLU A 233 8.04 -17.25 -2.01
N MET A 234 8.50 -16.34 -2.89
CA MET A 234 9.56 -15.37 -2.59
C MET A 234 9.20 -14.68 -1.28
N THR A 235 9.85 -15.13 -0.22
CA THR A 235 9.63 -14.67 1.11
C THR A 235 10.08 -13.22 1.10
N VAL A 236 9.13 -12.28 1.11
CA VAL A 236 9.40 -10.91 1.53
C VAL A 236 9.68 -10.97 3.04
N THR A 237 10.81 -11.59 3.41
CA THR A 237 11.33 -11.82 4.78
C THR A 237 12.70 -11.16 4.93
N GLY A 238 12.88 -10.01 4.30
CA GLY A 238 13.40 -8.94 5.14
C GLY A 238 12.21 -8.36 5.92
N PRO A 239 12.41 -7.33 6.76
CA PRO A 239 11.53 -6.18 6.55
C PRO A 239 11.38 -5.97 5.02
N LEU A 240 10.39 -5.25 4.54
CA LEU A 240 10.75 -4.44 3.38
C LEU A 240 11.90 -3.59 3.92
N SER A 241 13.16 -4.08 3.85
CA SER A 241 14.38 -3.31 3.96
C SER A 241 14.15 -2.42 2.78
N ALA A 242 13.44 -1.33 3.05
CA ALA A 242 12.93 -0.45 2.05
C ALA A 242 14.16 -0.18 1.21
N ALA A 243 14.08 -0.60 -0.06
CA ALA A 243 15.26 -0.89 -0.85
C ALA A 243 16.26 0.23 -0.59
N ARG A 244 17.49 -0.09 -0.14
CA ARG A 244 18.43 0.97 0.18
C ARG A 244 18.65 1.72 -1.11
N VAL A 245 18.10 2.92 -1.18
CA VAL A 245 18.15 3.77 -2.36
C VAL A 245 19.27 4.77 -2.20
N THR A 246 19.99 4.99 -3.29
CA THR A 246 20.98 6.05 -3.36
C THR A 246 20.30 7.33 -3.81
N PHE A 247 20.51 8.41 -3.08
CA PHE A 247 20.02 9.74 -3.43
C PHE A 247 21.14 10.78 -3.27
N TYR A 248 20.98 11.93 -3.91
CA TYR A 248 22.03 12.92 -4.04
C TYR A 248 21.60 14.27 -3.43
N ILE A 249 22.50 14.93 -2.72
CA ILE A 249 22.34 16.33 -2.32
C ILE A 249 23.37 17.14 -3.10
N ASP A 250 22.89 18.08 -3.92
CA ASP A 250 23.74 19.02 -4.66
C ASP A 250 23.87 20.33 -3.87
N ASN A 251 25.09 20.63 -3.43
CA ASN A 251 25.44 21.81 -2.67
C ASN A 251 26.51 22.65 -3.39
N ARG A 252 26.65 22.48 -4.72
CA ARG A 252 27.68 23.15 -5.53
C ARG A 252 27.55 24.68 -5.54
N ASP A 253 26.34 25.20 -5.42
CA ASP A 253 26.07 26.64 -5.43
C ASP A 253 26.16 27.30 -4.04
N CYS A 254 26.51 26.53 -3.01
CA CYS A 254 26.56 26.98 -1.62
C CYS A 254 28.00 27.08 -1.11
N ASP A 255 28.28 28.13 -0.33
CA ASP A 255 29.57 28.38 0.32
C ASP A 255 29.67 27.81 1.75
N LYS A 256 28.63 27.08 2.19
CA LYS A 256 28.52 26.50 3.54
C LYS A 256 28.28 24.99 3.47
N ASP A 257 28.79 24.31 4.50
CA ASP A 257 28.55 22.89 4.74
C ASP A 257 27.16 22.69 5.37
N PHE A 258 26.55 21.53 5.14
CA PHE A 258 25.31 21.12 5.81
C PHE A 258 25.43 19.73 6.42
N GLN A 259 24.68 19.48 7.50
CA GLN A 259 24.45 18.15 8.06
C GLN A 259 23.10 17.61 7.57
N LEU A 260 23.12 16.40 7.01
CA LEU A 260 21.93 15.70 6.53
C LEU A 260 21.38 14.78 7.62
N PHE A 261 20.10 14.97 7.93
CA PHE A 261 19.34 14.07 8.78
C PHE A 261 18.19 13.45 7.99
N VAL A 262 17.97 12.15 8.17
CA VAL A 262 16.80 11.43 7.66
C VAL A 262 16.09 10.80 8.86
N GLY A 263 14.89 11.29 9.13
CA GLY A 263 14.23 11.08 10.43
C GLY A 263 15.02 11.78 11.53
N GLU A 264 15.46 11.01 12.53
CA GLU A 264 16.30 11.49 13.64
C GLU A 264 17.78 11.09 13.46
N ALA A 265 18.11 10.33 12.41
CA ALA A 265 19.45 9.82 12.18
C ALA A 265 20.27 10.80 11.32
N MET A 266 21.44 11.20 11.81
CA MET A 266 22.43 11.94 11.02
C MET A 266 23.10 10.98 10.03
N LEU A 267 22.89 11.19 8.74
CA LEU A 267 23.47 10.33 7.70
C LEU A 267 24.88 10.78 7.31
N GLY A 268 25.15 12.08 7.30
CA GLY A 268 26.48 12.62 7.03
C GLY A 268 26.52 14.12 6.83
N ARG A 269 27.68 14.62 6.40
CA ARG A 269 27.92 16.03 6.06
C ARG A 269 28.00 16.20 4.54
N ILE A 270 27.50 17.33 4.06
CA ILE A 270 27.54 17.77 2.67
C ILE A 270 28.46 19.00 2.63
N PRO A 271 29.69 18.89 2.09
CA PRO A 271 30.60 20.02 2.00
C PRO A 271 30.07 21.14 1.09
N ALA A 272 30.53 22.37 1.33
CA ALA A 272 30.35 23.50 0.42
C ALA A 272 30.92 23.20 -0.98
N GLY A 273 30.21 23.55 -2.04
CA GLY A 273 30.70 23.39 -3.41
C GLY A 273 30.66 21.97 -3.98
N GLU A 274 30.09 21.00 -3.26
CA GLU A 274 30.11 19.58 -3.65
C GLU A 274 28.71 18.97 -3.81
N GLN A 275 28.62 17.85 -4.55
CA GLN A 275 27.45 16.99 -4.59
C GLN A 275 27.81 15.65 -3.93
N VAL A 276 27.00 15.19 -2.99
CA VAL A 276 27.27 13.98 -2.20
C VAL A 276 26.11 12.99 -2.33
N ALA A 277 26.45 11.71 -2.45
CA ALA A 277 25.49 10.60 -2.47
C ALA A 277 25.31 9.99 -1.07
N PHE A 278 24.07 9.69 -0.71
CA PHE A 278 23.70 9.04 0.54
C PHE A 278 22.81 7.83 0.26
N GLN A 279 22.78 6.89 1.21
CA GLN A 279 21.91 5.73 1.15
C GLN A 279 20.93 5.71 2.31
N THR A 280 19.65 5.61 2.00
CA THR A 280 18.56 5.46 2.98
C THR A 280 17.57 4.42 2.49
N GLU A 281 16.60 4.08 3.33
CA GLU A 281 15.43 3.32 2.93
C GLU A 281 14.59 4.10 1.88
N ALA A 282 13.99 3.42 0.92
CA ALA A 282 13.02 4.04 0.02
C ALA A 282 11.71 4.39 0.75
N GLY A 283 11.10 5.52 0.40
CA GLY A 283 9.78 5.89 0.90
C GLY A 283 9.70 7.30 1.44
N ARG A 284 8.66 7.57 2.24
CA ARG A 284 8.40 8.89 2.81
C ARG A 284 9.32 9.14 4.01
N HIS A 285 10.19 10.14 3.89
CA HIS A 285 11.13 10.53 4.93
C HIS A 285 10.98 12.00 5.31
N ARG A 286 11.31 12.29 6.57
CA ARG A 286 11.59 13.65 7.04
C ARG A 286 13.07 13.90 6.80
N VAL A 287 13.40 14.81 5.89
CA VAL A 287 14.76 15.19 5.56
C VAL A 287 15.04 16.58 6.12
N CYS A 288 16.12 16.73 6.87
CA CYS A 288 16.61 18.02 7.35
C CYS A 288 18.03 18.28 6.85
N LEU A 289 18.28 19.53 6.45
CA LEU A 289 19.60 20.04 6.10
C LEU A 289 19.92 21.18 7.08
N ILE A 290 20.86 20.94 7.99
CA ILE A 290 21.17 21.84 9.10
C ILE A 290 22.56 22.43 8.91
N ASP A 291 22.68 23.76 8.96
CA ASP A 291 23.99 24.42 9.02
C ASP A 291 24.63 24.07 10.38
N PRO A 292 25.83 23.44 10.41
CA PRO A 292 26.48 23.06 11.67
C PRO A 292 26.85 24.25 12.56
N ARG A 293 26.77 25.49 12.06
CA ARG A 293 26.99 26.73 12.82
C ARG A 293 25.70 27.32 13.39
N SER A 294 24.54 26.81 12.99
CA SER A 294 23.24 27.22 13.53
C SER A 294 22.94 26.48 14.84
N ASP A 295 22.13 27.10 15.70
CA ASP A 295 21.52 26.49 16.86
C ASP A 295 20.26 25.67 16.54
N ALA A 296 19.79 25.72 15.29
CA ALA A 296 18.63 24.98 14.82
C ALA A 296 18.89 23.46 14.84
N ARG A 297 17.84 22.70 15.17
CA ARG A 297 17.83 21.25 15.22
C ARG A 297 16.90 20.69 14.15
N CYS A 298 17.18 19.47 13.68
CA CYS A 298 16.23 18.76 12.82
C CYS A 298 14.92 18.53 13.59
N GLY A 299 13.84 19.14 13.10
CA GLY A 299 12.56 19.18 13.80
C GLY A 299 12.05 20.58 14.05
N ASP A 300 12.94 21.57 14.10
CA ASP A 300 12.57 22.96 14.31
C ASP A 300 11.77 23.50 13.10
N PRO A 301 10.86 24.48 13.31
CA PRO A 301 10.08 25.07 12.23
C PRO A 301 10.95 25.53 11.06
N GLY A 302 10.62 25.08 9.85
CA GLY A 302 11.35 25.43 8.62
C GLY A 302 12.58 24.55 8.31
N THR A 303 13.00 23.66 9.20
CA THR A 303 14.14 22.75 8.96
C THR A 303 13.75 21.41 8.35
N VAL A 304 12.48 21.03 8.46
CA VAL A 304 11.97 19.72 8.09
C VAL A 304 11.30 19.78 6.72
N ARG A 305 11.72 18.90 5.81
CA ARG A 305 11.02 18.63 4.55
C ARG A 305 10.54 17.19 4.54
N VAL A 306 9.24 16.98 4.32
CA VAL A 306 8.71 15.64 4.11
C VAL A 306 8.78 15.36 2.62
N THR A 307 9.54 14.35 2.22
CA THR A 307 9.73 13.97 0.82
C THR A 307 9.69 12.45 0.64
N HIS A 308 9.40 11.98 -0.56
CA HIS A 308 9.47 10.57 -0.90
C HIS A 308 10.83 10.30 -1.57
N VAL A 309 11.73 9.60 -0.88
CA VAL A 309 13.06 9.26 -1.37
C VAL A 309 12.99 7.96 -2.16
N TYR A 310 13.50 7.98 -3.39
CA TYR A 310 13.61 6.83 -4.28
C TYR A 310 14.99 6.83 -4.95
N GLU A 311 15.33 5.77 -5.69
CA GLU A 311 16.64 5.62 -6.35
C GLU A 311 16.89 6.77 -7.32
N GLY A 312 18.02 7.45 -7.17
CA GLY A 312 18.40 8.58 -8.03
C GLY A 312 17.72 9.90 -7.68
N TRP A 313 16.87 9.95 -6.63
CA TRP A 313 16.32 11.21 -6.15
C TRP A 313 17.45 12.20 -5.84
N SER A 314 17.24 13.48 -6.19
CA SER A 314 18.22 14.52 -5.89
C SER A 314 17.55 15.79 -5.41
N VAL A 315 18.24 16.55 -4.56
CA VAL A 315 17.82 17.88 -4.14
C VAL A 315 19.00 18.85 -4.22
N THR A 316 18.75 20.01 -4.81
CA THR A 316 19.72 21.09 -4.93
C THR A 316 19.47 22.12 -3.84
N ASN A 317 20.52 22.49 -3.11
CA ASN A 317 20.49 23.58 -2.15
C ASN A 317 20.66 24.91 -2.87
N HIS A 318 19.78 25.85 -2.56
CA HIS A 318 19.91 27.24 -3.00
C HIS A 318 20.29 28.11 -1.82
N CYS A 319 21.53 28.58 -1.80
CA CYS A 319 22.02 29.53 -0.82
C CYS A 319 21.79 30.97 -1.31
N ARG A 320 21.41 31.84 -0.37
CA ARG A 320 21.29 33.29 -0.58
C ARG A 320 22.31 34.02 0.28
#